data_AF-A0A7S2Z757-F1
#
_entry.id   AF-A0A7S2Z757-F1
#
_cell.length_a   1.000
_cell.length_b   1.000
_cell.length_c   1.000
_cell.angle_alpha   90.00
_cell.angle_beta   90.00
_cell.angle_gamma   90.00
#
_symmetry.space_group_name_H-M   'P 1'
#
loop_
_entity.id
_entity.type
_entity.pdbx_description
1 polymer ?
#
loop_
_entity_poly.entity_id
_entity_poly.type
_entity_poly.pdbx_seq_one_letter_code
_entity_poly.pdbx_strand_id
1 'polypeptide(L)'
;VTDLNQGVVYGVKTPETSLDETLINRLDYDSVFGTALNRFVIQAAVGHPITVYGKGGQTRGFLDIRDTVQCIQLAIDNPAEVGQMRVMNQFTEQFSVNELAALVKKVGSTLDLDVQITSVPNPRIEAEEHYYNAKNSKLKDLGMEPH
;
A
#
# COMPACT_ATOMS: atom_id res chain seq x y z
N VAL A 1 -15.36 16.35 -12.43
CA VAL A 1 -15.21 15.21 -11.48
C VAL A 1 -13.76 14.72 -11.53
N THR A 2 -13.18 14.38 -10.38
CA THR A 2 -11.84 13.77 -10.30
C THR A 2 -11.98 12.37 -9.71
N ASP A 3 -11.42 11.39 -10.41
CA ASP A 3 -11.38 9.98 -10.04
C ASP A 3 -9.94 9.59 -9.69
N LEU A 4 -9.77 8.99 -8.51
CA LEU A 4 -8.48 8.60 -7.96
C LEU A 4 -8.40 7.06 -7.96
N ASN A 5 -7.68 6.52 -8.96
CA ASN A 5 -7.42 5.10 -9.06
C ASN A 5 -6.27 4.73 -8.12
N GLN A 6 -6.64 4.40 -6.88
CA GLN A 6 -5.70 4.25 -5.78
C GLN A 6 -5.03 2.87 -5.75
N GLY A 7 -3.73 2.87 -5.43
CA GLY A 7 -2.96 1.68 -5.11
C GLY A 7 -3.27 1.12 -3.72
N VAL A 8 -2.51 0.12 -3.31
CA VAL A 8 -2.65 -0.50 -2.00
C VAL A 8 -2.06 0.43 -0.92
N VAL A 9 -2.89 0.80 0.06
CA VAL A 9 -2.45 1.62 1.18
C VAL A 9 -1.71 0.78 2.22
N TYR A 10 -0.63 1.35 2.75
CA TYR A 10 0.06 0.85 3.93
C TYR A 10 0.17 1.92 5.02
N GLY A 11 0.37 1.46 6.26
CA GLY A 11 0.50 2.35 7.42
C GLY A 11 -0.84 2.62 8.12
N VAL A 12 -0.73 3.15 9.34
CA VAL A 12 -1.88 3.42 10.24
C VAL A 12 -1.90 4.84 10.80
N LYS A 13 -0.74 5.51 10.82
CA LYS A 13 -0.59 6.81 11.48
C LYS A 13 -0.61 7.95 10.45
N THR A 14 -1.43 8.96 10.71
CA THR A 14 -1.28 10.32 10.17
C THR A 14 -0.94 11.29 11.31
N PRO A 15 -0.54 12.55 11.02
CA PRO A 15 -0.35 13.56 12.06
C PRO A 15 -1.58 13.70 12.97
N GLU A 16 -2.79 13.69 12.40
CA GLU A 16 -4.06 13.88 13.10
C GLU A 16 -4.42 12.66 13.95
N THR A 17 -4.30 11.44 13.42
CA THR A 17 -4.65 10.21 14.16
C THR A 17 -3.66 9.91 15.29
N SER A 18 -2.51 10.58 15.30
CA SER A 18 -1.46 10.41 16.32
C SER A 18 -1.60 11.38 17.49
N LEU A 19 -2.58 12.28 17.46
CA LEU A 19 -2.77 13.30 18.49
C LEU A 19 -3.33 12.73 19.81
N ASP A 20 -4.16 11.69 19.73
CA ASP A 20 -4.82 11.08 20.89
C ASP A 20 -5.17 9.61 20.61
N GLU A 21 -5.18 8.77 21.64
CA GLU A 21 -5.49 7.34 21.51
C GLU A 21 -6.90 7.08 20.97
N THR A 22 -7.85 7.98 21.22
CA THR A 22 -9.22 7.89 20.72
C THR A 22 -9.34 8.15 19.21
N LEU A 23 -8.29 8.72 18.59
CA LEU A 23 -8.20 9.01 17.16
C LEU A 23 -7.42 7.95 16.38
N ILE A 24 -6.93 6.90 17.05
CA ILE A 24 -6.19 5.81 16.40
C ILE A 24 -7.04 5.19 15.31
N ASN A 25 -6.47 5.15 14.09
CA ASN A 25 -7.12 4.52 12.96
C ASN A 25 -7.06 2.98 13.07
N ARG A 26 -7.96 2.30 12.35
CA ARG A 26 -7.94 0.83 12.26
C ARG A 26 -6.70 0.34 11.50
N LEU A 27 -6.23 -0.86 11.84
CA LEU A 27 -5.21 -1.60 11.10
C LEU A 27 -5.67 -3.03 10.91
N ASP A 28 -6.03 -3.37 9.67
CA ASP A 28 -6.56 -4.69 9.33
C ASP A 28 -5.45 -5.65 8.92
N TYR A 29 -5.50 -6.87 9.47
CA TYR A 29 -4.51 -7.92 9.23
C TYR A 29 -5.13 -9.29 8.96
N ASP A 30 -6.46 -9.40 8.99
CA ASP A 30 -7.17 -10.60 8.57
C ASP A 30 -7.01 -10.83 7.05
N SER A 31 -7.45 -11.98 6.55
CA SER A 31 -7.33 -12.34 5.13
C SER A 31 -8.41 -11.76 4.23
N VAL A 32 -9.39 -11.06 4.81
CA VAL A 32 -10.54 -10.48 4.10
C VAL A 32 -10.29 -9.00 3.81
N PHE A 33 -9.98 -8.20 4.82
CA PHE A 33 -9.74 -6.76 4.70
C PHE A 33 -8.27 -6.36 4.75
N GLY A 34 -7.43 -7.17 5.40
CA GLY A 34 -5.99 -6.91 5.47
C GLY A 34 -5.33 -6.93 4.09
N THR A 35 -4.46 -5.95 3.85
CA THR A 35 -3.70 -5.80 2.61
C THR A 35 -2.25 -6.28 2.77
N ALA A 36 -1.54 -6.50 1.65
CA ALA A 36 -0.27 -7.22 1.62
C ALA A 36 0.76 -6.74 2.67
N LEU A 37 1.20 -5.48 2.59
CA LEU A 37 2.26 -4.97 3.47
C LEU A 37 1.81 -4.92 4.94
N ASN A 38 0.60 -4.43 5.23
CA ASN A 38 0.06 -4.38 6.59
C ASN A 38 -0.01 -5.78 7.23
N ARG A 39 -0.50 -6.78 6.47
CA ARG A 39 -0.52 -8.17 6.92
C ARG A 39 0.88 -8.73 7.17
N PHE A 40 1.84 -8.46 6.29
CA PHE A 40 3.20 -8.98 6.42
C PHE A 40 3.90 -8.42 7.66
N VAL A 41 3.72 -7.12 7.95
CA VAL A 41 4.26 -6.50 9.16
C VAL A 41 3.68 -7.14 10.42
N ILE A 42 2.36 -7.38 10.47
CA ILE A 42 1.74 -8.04 11.62
C ILE A 42 2.18 -9.51 11.73
N GLN A 43 2.25 -10.25 10.61
CA GLN A 43 2.75 -11.62 10.58
C GLN A 43 4.17 -11.71 11.15
N ALA A 44 5.07 -10.85 10.70
CA ALA A 44 6.43 -10.76 11.22
C ALA A 44 6.46 -10.45 12.73
N ALA A 45 5.65 -9.48 13.19
CA ALA A 45 5.60 -9.06 14.59
C ALA A 45 5.11 -10.16 15.53
N VAL A 46 4.21 -11.04 15.08
CA VAL A 46 3.67 -12.15 15.89
C VAL A 46 4.39 -13.49 15.66
N GLY A 47 5.48 -13.49 14.88
CA GLY A 47 6.25 -14.71 14.55
C GLY A 47 5.54 -15.67 13.59
N HIS A 48 4.50 -15.22 12.90
CA HIS A 48 3.85 -16.00 11.85
C HIS A 48 4.63 -15.84 10.53
N PRO A 49 4.92 -16.92 9.77
CA PRO A 49 5.56 -16.79 8.47
C PRO A 49 4.80 -15.86 7.52
N ILE A 50 5.51 -14.99 6.81
CA ILE A 50 4.92 -14.12 5.78
C ILE A 50 4.26 -14.98 4.71
N THR A 51 2.97 -14.76 4.45
CA THR A 51 2.18 -15.57 3.53
C THR A 51 2.21 -15.02 2.10
N VAL A 52 3.13 -15.50 1.28
CA VAL A 52 3.21 -15.17 -0.15
C VAL A 52 2.24 -16.05 -0.93
N TYR A 53 1.31 -15.46 -1.68
CA TYR A 53 0.33 -16.20 -2.47
C TYR A 53 0.94 -16.63 -3.81
N GLY A 54 0.98 -17.94 -4.06
CA GLY A 54 1.55 -18.50 -5.29
C GLY A 54 3.02 -18.15 -5.46
N LYS A 55 3.42 -17.74 -6.68
CA LYS A 55 4.79 -17.34 -7.02
C LYS A 55 5.24 -16.01 -6.38
N GLY A 56 4.32 -15.15 -5.95
CA GLY A 56 4.65 -13.86 -5.34
C GLY A 56 5.08 -12.73 -6.31
N GLY A 57 4.98 -12.93 -7.62
CA GLY A 57 5.33 -11.91 -8.63
C GLY A 57 4.20 -10.93 -8.97
N GLN A 58 3.05 -11.02 -8.29
CA GLN A 58 1.96 -10.06 -8.43
C GLN A 58 2.48 -8.65 -8.07
N THR A 59 2.45 -7.73 -9.03
CA THR A 59 3.00 -6.36 -8.85
C THR A 59 1.86 -5.34 -8.82
N ARG A 60 1.88 -4.43 -7.85
CA ARG A 60 0.87 -3.37 -7.69
C ARG A 60 1.52 -2.05 -7.26
N GLY A 61 0.80 -0.95 -7.46
CA GLY A 61 1.15 0.34 -6.86
C GLY A 61 0.82 0.39 -5.37
N PHE A 62 1.69 0.99 -4.57
CA PHE A 62 1.54 1.20 -3.13
C PHE A 62 1.73 2.67 -2.78
N LEU A 63 1.16 3.09 -1.64
CA LEU A 63 1.38 4.40 -1.03
C LEU A 63 1.15 4.37 0.47
N ASP A 64 1.79 5.29 1.17
CA ASP A 64 1.57 5.53 2.59
C ASP A 64 0.17 6.15 2.81
N ILE A 65 -0.48 5.85 3.93
CA ILE A 65 -1.76 6.45 4.30
C ILE A 65 -1.70 7.99 4.40
N ARG A 66 -0.53 8.55 4.71
CA ARG A 66 -0.27 10.00 4.70
C ARG A 66 -0.36 10.58 3.28
N ASP A 67 0.10 9.84 2.27
CA ASP A 67 -0.06 10.23 0.87
C ASP A 67 -1.52 10.13 0.43
N THR A 68 -2.31 9.21 0.99
CA THR A 68 -3.74 9.12 0.71
C THR A 68 -4.45 10.43 1.04
N VAL A 69 -4.26 10.94 2.26
CA VAL A 69 -4.91 12.20 2.69
C VAL A 69 -4.39 13.40 1.91
N GLN A 70 -3.09 13.46 1.64
CA GLN A 70 -2.48 14.53 0.83
C GLN A 70 -3.03 14.55 -0.61
N CYS A 71 -3.14 13.39 -1.27
CA CYS A 71 -3.66 13.30 -2.64
C CYS A 71 -5.13 13.71 -2.73
N ILE A 72 -5.94 13.36 -1.72
CA ILE A 72 -7.34 13.79 -1.65
C ILE A 72 -7.42 15.31 -1.50
N GLN A 73 -6.62 15.88 -0.60
CA GLN A 73 -6.55 17.33 -0.41
C GLN A 73 -6.15 18.05 -1.71
N LEU A 74 -5.12 17.58 -2.40
CA LEU A 74 -4.70 18.12 -3.69
C LEU A 74 -5.79 18.05 -4.76
N ALA A 75 -6.55 16.96 -4.80
CA ALA A 75 -7.65 16.81 -5.74
C ALA A 75 -8.83 17.76 -5.45
N ILE A 76 -9.07 18.07 -4.18
CA ILE A 76 -10.08 19.04 -3.72
C ILE A 76 -9.63 20.47 -4.04
N ASP A 77 -8.39 20.83 -3.69
CA ASP A 77 -7.87 22.19 -3.85
C ASP A 77 -7.66 22.57 -5.32
N ASN A 78 -7.49 21.58 -6.18
CA ASN A 78 -7.33 21.76 -7.62
C ASN A 78 -8.50 21.08 -8.34
N PRO A 79 -9.75 21.55 -8.24
CA PRO A 79 -10.91 20.85 -8.78
C PRO A 79 -10.85 20.72 -10.31
N ALA A 80 -11.50 19.69 -10.84
CA ALA A 80 -11.66 19.54 -12.29
C ALA A 80 -12.58 20.65 -12.84
N GLU A 81 -12.34 21.08 -14.07
CA GLU A 81 -13.20 22.06 -14.75
C GLU A 81 -14.62 21.50 -14.98
N VAL A 82 -15.59 22.39 -15.19
CA VAL A 82 -16.96 21.99 -15.51
C VAL A 82 -16.98 21.17 -16.79
N GLY A 83 -17.59 19.98 -16.74
CA GLY A 83 -17.63 19.04 -17.86
C GLY A 83 -16.38 18.16 -18.00
N GLN A 84 -15.36 18.34 -17.15
CA GLN A 84 -14.13 17.54 -17.19
C GLN A 84 -14.19 16.33 -16.24
N MET A 85 -13.77 15.15 -16.73
CA MET A 85 -13.49 13.96 -15.95
C MET A 85 -11.97 13.76 -15.88
N ARG A 86 -11.35 13.96 -14.71
CA ARG A 86 -9.93 13.69 -14.50
C ARG A 86 -9.76 12.32 -13.88
N VAL A 87 -8.82 11.53 -14.39
CA VAL A 87 -8.42 10.24 -13.80
C VAL A 87 -6.95 10.33 -13.40
N MET A 88 -6.64 10.03 -12.15
CA MET A 88 -5.27 10.04 -11.62
C MET A 88 -4.97 8.69 -10.97
N ASN A 89 -3.87 8.06 -11.38
CA ASN A 89 -3.38 6.88 -10.70
C ASN A 89 -2.67 7.32 -9.43
N GLN A 90 -3.23 6.94 -8.28
CA GLN A 90 -2.79 7.38 -6.96
C GLN A 90 -2.00 6.27 -6.28
N PHE A 91 -0.70 6.27 -6.52
CA PHE A 91 0.29 5.47 -5.79
C PHE A 91 1.66 6.15 -5.95
N THR A 92 2.63 5.81 -5.11
CA THR A 92 3.98 6.41 -5.14
C THR A 92 5.00 5.49 -5.78
N GLU A 93 4.94 4.20 -5.42
CA GLU A 93 5.90 3.18 -5.80
C GLU A 93 5.19 1.90 -6.27
N GLN A 94 5.93 1.00 -6.93
CA GLN A 94 5.42 -0.30 -7.36
C GLN A 94 6.25 -1.39 -6.70
N PHE A 95 5.56 -2.38 -6.11
CA PHE A 95 6.20 -3.53 -5.49
C PHE A 95 5.49 -4.81 -5.90
N SER A 96 6.28 -5.86 -6.09
CA SER A 96 5.83 -7.24 -6.09
C SER A 96 5.62 -7.75 -4.67
N VAL A 97 4.81 -8.80 -4.51
CA VAL A 97 4.62 -9.46 -3.21
C VAL A 97 5.94 -10.00 -2.65
N ASN A 98 6.83 -10.51 -3.50
CA ASN A 98 8.17 -10.97 -3.12
C ASN A 98 9.07 -9.84 -2.61
N GLU A 99 9.05 -8.67 -3.25
CA GLU A 99 9.81 -7.51 -2.78
C GLU A 99 9.33 -7.04 -1.41
N LEU A 100 8.01 -6.98 -1.18
CA LEU A 100 7.46 -6.65 0.13
C LEU A 100 7.89 -7.66 1.20
N ALA A 101 7.79 -8.97 0.91
CA ALA A 101 8.21 -10.01 1.84
C ALA A 101 9.71 -9.91 2.20
N ALA A 102 10.56 -9.63 1.20
CA ALA A 102 11.98 -9.41 1.41
C ALA A 102 12.28 -8.15 2.23
N LEU A 103 11.57 -7.04 1.99
CA LEU A 103 11.70 -5.81 2.75
C LEU A 103 11.30 -6.00 4.21
N VAL A 104 10.14 -6.61 4.47
CA VAL A 104 9.67 -6.88 5.83
C VAL A 104 10.62 -7.82 6.55
N LYS A 105 11.11 -8.88 5.90
CA LYS A 105 12.12 -9.78 6.47
C LYS A 105 13.40 -9.03 6.84
N LYS A 106 13.92 -8.19 5.93
CA LYS A 106 15.12 -7.38 6.16
C LYS A 106 14.97 -6.46 7.37
N VAL A 107 13.85 -5.73 7.48
CA VAL A 107 13.59 -4.84 8.62
C VAL A 107 13.36 -5.64 9.90
N GLY A 108 12.63 -6.75 9.84
CA GLY A 108 12.42 -7.65 10.98
C GLY A 108 13.74 -8.16 11.56
N SER A 109 14.71 -8.52 10.71
CA SER A 109 16.05 -8.92 11.17
C SER A 109 16.80 -7.82 11.91
N THR A 110 16.56 -6.53 11.61
CA THR A 110 17.16 -5.42 12.39
C THR A 110 16.50 -5.20 13.74
N LEU A 111 15.38 -5.86 14.00
CA LEU A 111 14.61 -5.82 15.24
C LEU A 111 14.66 -7.17 15.98
N ASP A 112 15.63 -8.02 15.65
CA ASP A 112 15.80 -9.37 16.21
C ASP A 112 14.58 -10.30 16.04
N LEU A 113 13.77 -10.08 14.99
CA LEU A 113 12.67 -10.96 14.63
C LEU A 113 13.14 -12.05 13.65
N ASP A 114 12.85 -13.31 13.96
CA ASP A 114 13.07 -14.44 13.04
C ASP A 114 11.95 -14.53 12.00
N VAL A 115 11.99 -13.62 11.02
CA VAL A 115 10.96 -13.54 9.98
C VAL A 115 11.16 -14.63 8.93
N GLN A 116 10.24 -15.59 8.94
CA GLN A 116 10.13 -16.63 7.92
C GLN A 116 9.19 -16.21 6.79
N ILE A 117 9.41 -16.72 5.59
CA ILE A 117 8.57 -16.50 4.41
C ILE A 117 8.09 -17.86 3.92
N THR A 118 6.80 -18.00 3.68
CA THR A 118 6.22 -19.22 3.11
C THR A 118 5.37 -18.90 1.89
N SER A 119 5.43 -19.76 0.87
CA SER A 119 4.44 -19.75 -0.20
C SER A 119 3.19 -20.51 0.26
N VAL A 120 2.02 -20.00 -0.08
CA VAL A 120 0.73 -20.66 0.13
C VAL A 120 -0.04 -20.75 -1.19
N PRO A 121 -0.90 -21.77 -1.37
CA PRO A 121 -1.76 -21.86 -2.54
C PRO A 121 -2.56 -20.57 -2.71
N ASN A 122 -2.50 -19.98 -3.91
CA ASN A 122 -3.14 -18.71 -4.18
C ASN A 122 -4.68 -18.90 -4.19
N PRO A 123 -5.43 -18.25 -3.28
CA PRO A 123 -6.88 -18.37 -3.26
C PRO A 123 -7.55 -17.52 -4.37
N ARG A 124 -6.78 -16.73 -5.11
CA ARG A 124 -7.26 -15.80 -6.15
C ARG A 124 -6.89 -16.32 -7.53
N ILE A 125 -7.69 -15.92 -8.53
CA ILE A 125 -7.39 -16.12 -9.94
C ILE A 125 -6.75 -14.84 -10.47
N GLU A 126 -5.42 -14.78 -10.51
CA GLU A 126 -4.66 -13.65 -11.02
C GLU A 126 -3.31 -14.09 -11.61
N ALA A 127 -2.70 -13.23 -12.43
CA ALA A 127 -1.37 -13.49 -12.93
C ALA A 127 -0.34 -13.35 -11.80
N GLU A 128 0.41 -14.41 -11.54
CA GLU A 128 1.45 -14.44 -10.50
C GLU A 128 2.81 -13.95 -11.01
N GLU A 129 2.89 -13.63 -12.30
CA GLU A 129 4.05 -13.08 -13.00
C GLU A 129 3.52 -12.32 -14.22
N HIS A 130 3.79 -11.02 -14.29
CA HIS A 130 3.28 -10.18 -15.36
C HIS A 130 4.11 -8.90 -15.51
N TYR A 131 4.09 -8.31 -16.70
CA TYR A 131 4.58 -6.94 -16.88
C TYR A 131 3.68 -5.95 -16.12
N TYR A 132 4.30 -4.97 -15.46
CA TYR A 132 3.59 -3.90 -14.78
C TYR A 132 4.41 -2.62 -14.85
N ASN A 133 3.85 -1.57 -15.43
CA ASN A 133 4.48 -0.25 -15.54
C ASN A 133 3.39 0.82 -15.63
N ALA A 134 2.74 1.10 -14.50
CA ALA A 134 1.67 2.07 -14.43
C ALA A 134 2.23 3.50 -14.29
N LYS A 135 1.68 4.47 -15.02
CA LYS A 135 2.07 5.89 -14.93
C LYS A 135 1.31 6.59 -13.80
N ASN A 136 1.99 7.38 -12.96
CA ASN A 136 1.42 8.09 -11.80
C ASN A 136 1.86 9.57 -11.68
N SER A 137 2.10 10.27 -12.80
CA SER A 137 2.68 11.64 -12.75
C SER A 137 1.72 12.74 -12.29
N LYS A 138 0.40 12.61 -12.56
CA LYS A 138 -0.55 13.73 -12.43
C LYS A 138 -0.63 14.35 -11.02
N LEU A 139 -0.49 13.54 -9.98
CA LEU A 139 -0.49 14.05 -8.59
C LEU A 139 0.84 14.76 -8.27
N LYS A 140 1.97 14.27 -8.80
CA LYS A 140 3.28 14.94 -8.69
C LYS A 140 3.25 16.29 -9.40
N ASP A 141 2.60 16.35 -10.56
CA ASP A 141 2.41 17.59 -11.32
C ASP A 141 1.57 18.63 -10.54
N LEU A 142 0.77 18.18 -9.56
CA LEU A 142 -0.02 19.04 -8.65
C LEU A 142 0.71 19.37 -7.33
N GLY A 143 1.98 18.98 -7.17
CA GLY A 143 2.77 19.27 -5.96
C GLY A 143 2.69 18.18 -4.88
N MET A 144 2.36 16.94 -5.24
CA MET A 144 2.44 15.82 -4.30
C MET A 144 3.89 15.55 -3.88
N GLU A 145 4.12 15.56 -2.57
CA GLU A 145 5.40 15.21 -1.93
C GLU A 145 5.26 13.84 -1.25
N PRO A 146 5.78 12.75 -1.86
CA PRO A 146 5.61 11.39 -1.35
C PRO A 146 6.43 11.13 -0.08
N HIS A 147 5.94 10.20 0.74
CA HIS A 147 6.62 9.72 1.95
C HIS A 147 7.54 8.51 1.70
#